data_AF-I3W0U1-F1
#
_entry.id   AF-I3W0U1-F1
#
_cell.length_a   1.000
_cell.length_b   1.000
_cell.length_c   1.000
_cell.angle_alpha   90.00
_cell.angle_beta   90.00
_cell.angle_gamma   90.00
#
_symmetry.space_group_name_H-M   'P 1'
#
loop_
_entity.id
_entity.type
_entity.pdbx_description
1 polymer ?
#
loop_
_entity_poly.entity_id
_entity_poly.type
_entity_poly.pdbx_seq_one_letter_code
_entity_poly.pdbx_strand_id
1 'polypeptide(L)'
;MIAGAPSYRFGRWIGSRFQYPRPSKAPKITRVLPERPAAVMVHGPDGSVATLCLDFDTSKALKGVVDADAARVGRLLSACGMSFVEDFSPSGGRHLYIPLRDRMGAAEARELVEALALTATSLDPSPHQNITDGCIRVPGSVHKTGGHQTLITPLSRAYDILRRRNPASALMELRSALAPELTRKHALKARAAKTVAGQRAGILPALPLNAGSEAPLRKVARTGLYDTARYKGPSEARMAVLNHFSACGWSLQDVENELTGQFPGLAALYGTPQRQARLLPYEWTKAQSLTSSQALQKRLPRKHRKKSAPINNTSPTLTTGGAGKLSSAGVQQLCNDLENVLYAVLDHRLQARGRQGLSLRLLIRGLLGYMRAKETDVLDVGCRTLAVAMGKHHVTIARLLPVLVAASDGILTKIMDARHKAADVYLIQLPEQYQQLARELAWRKEKFMPSGLFSGHLGMQQRWCTKPSNAAATPPQLRTSCGPPVSAGMHARPRWQRWKPWAWSNARDTRGRPPQSTYVCSRHDSVSWMITLIRSAVTAMNALPGMPT
;
A
#
# COMPACT_ATOMS: atom_id res chain seq x y z
N MET A 1 -31.96 17.70 -9.74
CA MET A 1 -31.34 18.71 -10.63
C MET A 1 -29.88 18.40 -10.93
N ILE A 2 -29.07 18.05 -9.93
CA ILE A 2 -27.66 17.65 -10.11
C ILE A 2 -27.53 16.24 -10.72
N ALA A 3 -28.30 15.28 -10.20
CA ALA A 3 -28.19 13.86 -10.54
C ALA A 3 -28.35 13.58 -12.05
N GLY A 4 -27.51 12.67 -12.57
CA GLY A 4 -27.59 12.17 -13.94
C GLY A 4 -28.81 11.27 -14.19
N ALA A 5 -29.29 10.62 -13.14
CA ALA A 5 -30.51 9.80 -13.10
C ALA A 5 -31.39 10.18 -11.90
N PRO A 6 -32.73 10.00 -11.96
CA PRO A 6 -33.65 10.37 -10.87
C PRO A 6 -33.64 9.36 -9.69
N SER A 7 -32.46 8.85 -9.35
CA SER A 7 -32.23 7.84 -8.31
C SER A 7 -30.94 8.10 -7.55
N TYR A 8 -30.84 7.53 -6.36
CA TYR A 8 -29.63 7.60 -5.53
C TYR A 8 -29.23 6.21 -5.00
N ARG A 9 -28.06 6.12 -4.38
CA ARG A 9 -27.54 4.92 -3.72
C ARG A 9 -27.34 5.20 -2.24
N PHE A 10 -27.70 4.23 -1.41
CA PHE A 10 -27.37 4.28 0.02
C PHE A 10 -25.93 3.82 0.24
N GLY A 11 -25.23 4.56 1.07
CA GLY A 11 -23.90 4.21 1.55
C GLY A 11 -23.98 3.25 2.73
N ARG A 12 -23.06 2.28 2.77
CA ARG A 12 -22.88 1.41 3.93
C ARG A 12 -21.43 0.98 4.08
N TRP A 13 -21.08 0.57 5.29
CA TRP A 13 -19.81 -0.10 5.55
C TRP A 13 -19.85 -1.53 5.02
N ILE A 14 -18.82 -1.92 4.26
CA ILE A 14 -18.57 -3.28 3.81
C ILE A 14 -17.13 -3.60 4.23
N GLY A 15 -16.99 -4.38 5.31
CA GLY A 15 -15.72 -4.52 6.00
C GLY A 15 -15.22 -3.16 6.53
N SER A 16 -13.95 -2.83 6.28
CA SER A 16 -13.34 -1.56 6.69
C SER A 16 -13.58 -0.40 5.70
N ARG A 17 -14.31 -0.61 4.60
CA ARG A 17 -14.52 0.40 3.56
C ARG A 17 -15.97 0.85 3.50
N PHE A 18 -16.16 2.17 3.44
CA PHE A 18 -17.45 2.78 3.17
C PHE A 18 -17.70 2.85 1.67
N GLN A 19 -18.83 2.34 1.19
CA GLN A 19 -19.13 2.22 -0.24
C GLN A 19 -20.59 2.56 -0.55
N TYR A 20 -20.87 2.91 -1.80
CA TYR A 20 -22.20 3.11 -2.38
C TYR A 20 -22.55 1.96 -3.34
N PRO A 21 -22.87 0.77 -2.81
CA PRO A 21 -23.12 -0.41 -3.63
C PRO A 21 -24.34 -0.23 -4.52
N ARG A 22 -24.34 -0.95 -5.66
CA ARG A 22 -25.49 -1.02 -6.56
C ARG A 22 -26.68 -1.63 -5.81
N PRO A 23 -27.83 -0.95 -5.74
CA PRO A 23 -29.02 -1.51 -5.12
C PRO A 23 -29.68 -2.53 -6.07
N SER A 24 -30.41 -3.51 -5.52
CA SER A 24 -31.27 -4.40 -6.31
C SER A 24 -32.43 -3.63 -6.96
N LYS A 25 -32.98 -2.66 -6.22
CA LYS A 25 -33.99 -1.70 -6.70
C LYS A 25 -33.55 -0.28 -6.34
N ALA A 26 -33.30 0.55 -7.35
CA ALA A 26 -32.81 1.90 -7.14
C ALA A 26 -33.90 2.80 -6.49
N PRO A 27 -33.64 3.40 -5.31
CA PRO A 27 -34.58 4.33 -4.70
C PRO A 27 -34.69 5.61 -5.55
N LYS A 28 -35.92 6.11 -5.69
CA LYS A 28 -36.21 7.36 -6.40
C LYS A 28 -35.88 8.56 -5.52
N ILE A 29 -35.40 9.64 -6.14
CA ILE A 29 -35.22 10.92 -5.44
C ILE A 29 -36.61 11.50 -5.15
N THR A 30 -36.89 11.81 -3.89
CA THR A 30 -38.14 12.43 -3.42
C THR A 30 -37.84 13.74 -2.69
N ARG A 31 -38.88 14.42 -2.17
CA ARG A 31 -38.72 15.60 -1.31
C ARG A 31 -38.21 15.25 0.10
N VAL A 32 -38.28 13.98 0.50
CA VAL A 32 -37.84 13.52 1.82
C VAL A 32 -36.35 13.21 1.77
N LEU A 33 -35.59 13.78 2.71
CA LEU A 33 -34.15 13.52 2.80
C LEU A 33 -33.89 12.07 3.24
N PRO A 34 -32.87 11.41 2.68
CA PRO A 34 -32.48 10.08 3.12
C PRO A 34 -31.89 10.12 4.53
N GLU A 35 -32.36 9.24 5.41
CA GLU A 35 -31.89 9.12 6.81
C GLU A 35 -30.46 8.58 6.94
N ARG A 36 -29.92 8.01 5.86
CA ARG A 36 -28.59 7.39 5.80
C ARG A 36 -27.78 8.05 4.70
N PRO A 37 -26.44 7.94 4.72
CA PRO A 37 -25.61 8.53 3.69
C PRO A 37 -26.07 8.10 2.31
N ALA A 38 -26.21 9.06 1.42
CA ALA A 38 -26.72 8.84 0.08
C ALA A 38 -25.88 9.59 -0.95
N ALA A 39 -25.77 9.01 -2.14
CA ALA A 39 -25.09 9.62 -3.27
C ALA A 39 -25.92 9.45 -4.53
N VAL A 40 -25.98 10.47 -5.37
CA VAL A 40 -26.69 10.41 -6.65
C VAL A 40 -25.75 9.93 -7.75
N MET A 41 -26.30 9.30 -8.78
CA MET A 41 -25.51 8.91 -9.96
C MET A 41 -25.07 10.15 -10.74
N VAL A 42 -23.82 10.17 -11.20
CA VAL A 42 -23.28 11.22 -12.07
C VAL A 42 -23.75 11.03 -13.51
N HIS A 43 -23.72 9.79 -13.98
CA HIS A 43 -24.15 9.41 -15.33
C HIS A 43 -25.65 9.09 -15.36
N GLY A 44 -26.30 9.41 -16.49
CA GLY A 44 -27.65 8.98 -16.81
C GLY A 44 -27.71 7.52 -17.28
N PRO A 45 -28.92 6.99 -17.49
CA PRO A 45 -29.11 5.61 -18.00
C PRO A 45 -28.48 5.37 -19.38
N ASP A 46 -28.38 6.41 -20.20
CA ASP A 46 -27.74 6.47 -21.50
C ASP A 46 -26.21 6.68 -21.43
N GLY A 47 -25.67 6.79 -20.21
CA GLY A 47 -24.25 7.05 -19.95
C GLY A 47 -23.85 8.52 -20.06
N SER A 48 -24.72 9.42 -20.52
CA SER A 48 -24.41 10.85 -20.64
C SER A 48 -24.51 11.57 -19.29
N VAL A 49 -23.82 12.70 -19.13
CA VAL A 49 -23.83 13.52 -17.91
C VAL A 49 -24.59 14.82 -18.15
N ALA A 50 -25.47 15.17 -17.20
CA ALA A 50 -26.18 16.45 -17.18
C ALA A 50 -25.49 17.51 -16.31
N THR A 51 -24.50 17.10 -15.52
CA THR A 51 -23.74 17.94 -14.60
C THR A 51 -22.33 17.39 -14.52
N LEU A 52 -21.31 18.22 -14.77
CA LEU A 52 -19.94 17.86 -14.41
C LEU A 52 -19.79 18.02 -12.89
N CYS A 53 -19.57 16.91 -12.20
CA CYS A 53 -19.34 16.87 -10.77
C CYS A 53 -17.83 16.77 -10.49
N LEU A 54 -17.27 17.76 -9.81
CA LEU A 54 -15.86 17.79 -9.40
C LEU A 54 -15.79 17.53 -7.89
N ASP A 55 -15.08 16.47 -7.49
CA ASP A 55 -14.96 16.03 -6.09
C ASP A 55 -13.54 16.27 -5.55
N PHE A 56 -13.35 17.29 -4.70
CA PHE A 56 -12.07 17.59 -4.08
C PHE A 56 -12.00 16.93 -2.69
N ASP A 57 -11.13 15.94 -2.52
CA ASP A 57 -11.11 15.06 -1.35
C ASP A 57 -9.90 15.30 -0.44
N THR A 58 -10.13 15.34 0.88
CA THR A 58 -9.09 15.44 1.90
C THR A 58 -8.26 14.16 2.04
N SER A 59 -8.68 13.06 1.44
CA SER A 59 -7.83 11.87 1.27
C SER A 59 -6.72 12.05 0.23
N LYS A 60 -6.83 13.04 -0.66
CA LYS A 60 -5.88 13.34 -1.75
C LYS A 60 -4.91 14.46 -1.38
N ALA A 61 -5.34 15.40 -0.54
CA ALA A 61 -4.50 16.51 -0.07
C ALA A 61 -4.98 17.05 1.28
N LEU A 62 -4.13 17.84 1.97
CA LEU A 62 -4.55 18.57 3.17
C LEU A 62 -5.69 19.53 2.86
N LYS A 63 -6.56 19.80 3.85
CA LYS A 63 -7.73 20.67 3.69
C LYS A 63 -7.40 22.03 3.05
N GLY A 64 -6.31 22.67 3.46
CA GLY A 64 -5.90 23.96 2.85
C GLY A 64 -5.60 23.86 1.34
N VAL A 65 -5.06 22.72 0.89
CA VAL A 65 -4.84 22.44 -0.54
C VAL A 65 -6.16 22.15 -1.25
N VAL A 66 -7.06 21.40 -0.62
CA VAL A 66 -8.43 21.15 -1.13
C VAL A 66 -9.18 22.47 -1.36
N ASP A 67 -9.13 23.37 -0.38
CA ASP A 67 -9.77 24.70 -0.48
C ASP A 67 -9.13 25.53 -1.61
N ALA A 68 -7.79 25.54 -1.71
CA ALA A 68 -7.07 26.28 -2.74
C ALA A 68 -7.31 25.72 -4.16
N ASP A 69 -7.38 24.39 -4.30
CA ASP A 69 -7.68 23.70 -5.55
C ASP A 69 -9.10 24.00 -6.03
N ALA A 70 -10.09 23.87 -5.14
CA ALA A 70 -11.47 24.21 -5.46
C ALA A 70 -11.61 25.69 -5.86
N ALA A 71 -10.95 26.60 -5.16
CA ALA A 71 -10.95 28.03 -5.49
C ALA A 71 -10.27 28.31 -6.84
N ARG A 72 -9.14 27.65 -7.13
CA ARG A 72 -8.43 27.80 -8.42
C ARG A 72 -9.27 27.30 -9.59
N VAL A 73 -9.87 26.13 -9.46
CA VAL A 73 -10.77 25.58 -10.48
C VAL A 73 -12.04 26.44 -10.61
N GLY A 74 -12.60 26.93 -9.51
CA GLY A 74 -13.73 27.86 -9.54
C GLY A 74 -13.42 29.17 -10.27
N ARG A 75 -12.22 29.73 -10.11
CA ARG A 75 -11.77 30.90 -10.88
C ARG A 75 -11.64 30.59 -12.37
N LEU A 76 -11.05 29.44 -12.72
CA LEU A 76 -10.97 28.99 -14.12
C LEU A 76 -12.35 28.86 -14.76
N LEU A 77 -13.29 28.19 -14.09
CA LEU A 77 -14.67 28.05 -14.55
C LEU A 77 -15.33 29.41 -14.76
N SER A 78 -15.18 30.32 -13.80
CA SER A 78 -15.75 31.67 -13.89
C SER A 78 -15.14 32.48 -15.05
N ALA A 79 -13.83 32.34 -15.28
CA ALA A 79 -13.14 32.99 -16.41
C ALA A 79 -13.63 32.47 -17.77
N CYS A 80 -14.05 31.20 -17.83
CA CYS A 80 -14.67 30.60 -19.02
C CYS A 80 -16.18 30.93 -19.14
N GLY A 81 -16.71 31.83 -18.30
CA GLY A 81 -18.13 32.19 -18.28
C GLY A 81 -19.05 31.11 -17.69
N MET A 82 -18.50 30.11 -17.01
CA MET A 82 -19.30 29.04 -16.41
C MET A 82 -19.75 29.38 -14.98
N SER A 83 -20.99 29.04 -14.68
CA SER A 83 -21.56 29.07 -13.33
C SER A 83 -21.60 27.68 -12.71
N PHE A 84 -21.32 27.59 -11.41
CA PHE A 84 -21.29 26.32 -10.68
C PHE A 84 -21.92 26.46 -9.30
N VAL A 85 -22.36 25.33 -8.75
CA VAL A 85 -22.83 25.21 -7.37
C VAL A 85 -21.74 24.54 -6.56
N GLU A 86 -21.48 25.05 -5.37
CA GLU A 86 -20.45 24.58 -4.47
C GLU A 86 -21.05 24.10 -3.15
N ASP A 87 -20.50 23.01 -2.61
CA ASP A 87 -20.77 22.53 -1.27
C ASP A 87 -19.50 22.04 -0.57
N PHE A 88 -19.62 21.75 0.72
CA PHE A 88 -18.56 21.11 1.49
C PHE A 88 -19.09 19.98 2.36
N SER A 89 -18.18 19.09 2.71
CA SER A 89 -18.41 17.95 3.58
C SER A 89 -17.89 18.17 4.99
N PRO A 90 -18.43 17.48 6.00
CA PRO A 90 -17.92 17.55 7.37
C PRO A 90 -16.43 17.16 7.50
N SER A 91 -15.92 16.31 6.60
CA SER A 91 -14.50 15.93 6.54
C SER A 91 -13.59 16.94 5.84
N GLY A 92 -14.14 18.07 5.36
CA GLY A 92 -13.40 19.15 4.71
C GLY A 92 -13.23 19.02 3.18
N GLY A 93 -13.73 17.94 2.57
CA GLY A 93 -13.82 17.82 1.10
C GLY A 93 -14.87 18.77 0.52
N ARG A 94 -14.76 19.13 -0.76
CA ARG A 94 -15.57 20.14 -1.46
C ARG A 94 -16.05 19.60 -2.78
N HIS A 95 -17.28 19.90 -3.20
CA HIS A 95 -17.72 19.59 -4.55
C HIS A 95 -18.09 20.84 -5.35
N LEU A 96 -17.79 20.82 -6.64
CA LEU A 96 -18.31 21.78 -7.61
C LEU A 96 -19.21 21.06 -8.61
N TYR A 97 -20.43 21.56 -8.79
CA TYR A 97 -21.41 21.06 -9.74
C TYR A 97 -21.59 22.06 -10.87
N ILE A 98 -21.23 21.65 -12.09
CA ILE A 98 -21.35 22.47 -13.29
C ILE A 98 -22.49 21.90 -14.14
N PRO A 99 -23.74 22.39 -13.98
CA PRO A 99 -24.87 21.87 -14.74
C PRO A 99 -24.75 22.27 -16.20
N LEU A 100 -24.92 21.32 -17.11
CA LEU A 100 -24.79 21.52 -18.55
C LEU A 100 -26.18 21.67 -19.19
N ARG A 101 -26.35 22.60 -20.13
CA ARG A 101 -27.59 22.75 -20.89
C ARG A 101 -27.84 21.51 -21.74
N ASP A 102 -26.82 21.14 -22.52
CA ASP A 102 -26.81 19.95 -23.35
C ASP A 102 -26.04 18.83 -22.62
N ARG A 103 -26.58 17.61 -22.67
CA ARG A 103 -25.93 16.47 -22.00
C ARG A 103 -24.65 16.10 -22.75
N MET A 104 -23.63 15.72 -22.00
CA MET A 104 -22.31 15.39 -22.53
C MET A 104 -22.05 13.88 -22.46
N GLY A 105 -21.35 13.31 -23.45
CA GLY A 105 -20.97 11.90 -23.42
C GLY A 105 -20.02 11.54 -22.28
N ALA A 106 -20.09 10.31 -21.77
CA ALA A 106 -19.25 9.84 -20.65
C ALA A 106 -17.75 10.01 -20.91
N ALA A 107 -17.28 9.63 -22.10
CA ALA A 107 -15.86 9.69 -22.45
C ALA A 107 -15.35 11.13 -22.48
N GLU A 108 -16.18 12.03 -22.98
CA GLU A 108 -15.92 13.45 -23.07
C GLU A 108 -15.85 14.10 -21.67
N ALA A 109 -16.82 13.79 -20.81
CA ALA A 109 -16.85 14.27 -19.43
C ALA A 109 -15.65 13.78 -18.62
N ARG A 110 -15.35 12.48 -18.73
CA ARG A 110 -14.19 11.85 -18.10
C ARG A 110 -12.90 12.56 -18.50
N GLU A 111 -12.72 12.84 -19.78
CA GLU A 111 -11.52 13.49 -20.28
C GLU A 111 -11.33 14.90 -19.72
N LEU A 112 -12.39 15.71 -19.68
CA LEU A 112 -12.33 17.04 -19.09
C LEU A 112 -12.00 17.01 -17.59
N VAL A 113 -12.63 16.11 -16.85
CA VAL A 113 -12.38 15.97 -15.40
C VAL A 113 -10.98 15.44 -15.12
N GLU A 114 -10.48 14.51 -15.91
CA GLU A 114 -9.10 14.03 -15.81
C GLU A 114 -8.08 15.14 -16.16
N ALA A 115 -8.36 16.01 -17.13
CA ALA A 115 -7.53 17.17 -17.43
C ALA A 115 -7.54 18.19 -16.28
N LEU A 116 -8.71 18.47 -15.70
CA LEU A 116 -8.81 19.31 -14.49
C LEU A 116 -8.01 18.70 -13.32
N ALA A 117 -8.00 17.37 -13.17
CA ALA A 117 -7.25 16.69 -12.11
C ALA A 117 -5.73 16.80 -12.27
N LEU A 118 -5.22 17.08 -13.48
CA LEU A 118 -3.80 17.42 -13.67
C LEU A 118 -3.46 18.80 -13.10
N THR A 119 -4.42 19.74 -13.13
CA THR A 119 -4.26 21.07 -12.55
C THR A 119 -4.54 21.11 -11.05
N ALA A 120 -5.38 20.20 -10.53
CA ALA A 120 -5.84 20.18 -9.15
C ALA A 120 -5.65 18.80 -8.52
N THR A 121 -4.59 18.67 -7.72
CA THR A 121 -4.15 17.39 -7.16
C THR A 121 -5.17 16.76 -6.22
N SER A 122 -5.97 17.58 -5.53
CA SER A 122 -7.02 17.09 -4.64
C SER A 122 -8.29 16.61 -5.33
N LEU A 123 -8.45 16.91 -6.63
CA LEU A 123 -9.61 16.49 -7.41
C LEU A 123 -9.56 14.97 -7.66
N ASP A 124 -10.57 14.25 -7.20
CA ASP A 124 -10.78 12.85 -7.51
C ASP A 124 -11.62 12.70 -8.79
N PRO A 125 -11.04 12.20 -9.90
CA PRO A 125 -11.78 12.03 -11.15
C PRO A 125 -12.70 10.80 -11.13
N SER A 126 -12.62 9.96 -10.09
CA SER A 126 -13.30 8.66 -10.03
C SER A 126 -14.82 8.69 -10.28
N PRO A 127 -15.58 9.74 -9.89
CA PRO A 127 -17.01 9.81 -10.17
C PRO A 127 -17.37 9.83 -11.66
N HIS A 128 -16.44 10.21 -12.55
CA HIS A 128 -16.62 10.19 -14.02
C HIS A 128 -15.87 9.06 -14.71
N GLN A 129 -15.10 8.23 -13.98
CA GLN A 129 -14.33 7.14 -14.58
C GLN A 129 -15.16 5.88 -14.80
N ASN A 130 -16.23 5.69 -14.03
CA ASN A 130 -17.12 4.53 -14.12
C ASN A 130 -18.55 4.97 -14.41
N ILE A 131 -19.04 4.67 -15.60
CA ILE A 131 -20.39 5.02 -16.06
C ILE A 131 -21.46 4.40 -15.18
N THR A 132 -21.28 3.14 -14.77
CA THR A 132 -22.32 2.41 -14.05
C THR A 132 -22.35 2.70 -12.56
N ASP A 133 -21.22 3.08 -11.96
CA ASP A 133 -21.08 3.20 -10.51
C ASP A 133 -20.60 4.57 -10.01
N GLY A 134 -20.26 5.49 -10.91
CA GLY A 134 -19.91 6.87 -10.59
C GLY A 134 -21.04 7.60 -9.89
N CYS A 135 -20.82 7.93 -8.62
CA CYS A 135 -21.80 8.63 -7.79
C CYS A 135 -21.13 9.70 -6.92
N ILE A 136 -21.90 10.73 -6.57
CA ILE A 136 -21.45 11.83 -5.73
C ILE A 136 -22.51 12.18 -4.68
N ARG A 137 -22.08 12.56 -3.47
CA ARG A 137 -22.99 13.07 -2.43
C ARG A 137 -23.39 14.50 -2.80
N VAL A 138 -24.66 14.84 -2.64
CA VAL A 138 -25.20 16.18 -2.96
C VAL A 138 -25.54 16.95 -1.69
N PRO A 139 -25.73 18.29 -1.74
CA PRO A 139 -26.12 19.07 -0.58
C PRO A 139 -27.34 18.48 0.14
N GLY A 140 -27.29 18.43 1.47
CA GLY A 140 -28.29 17.80 2.34
C GLY A 140 -28.08 16.31 2.58
N SER A 141 -27.16 15.63 1.89
CA SER A 141 -26.88 14.21 2.11
C SER A 141 -26.14 13.98 3.43
N VAL A 142 -26.55 12.98 4.21
CA VAL A 142 -25.84 12.56 5.43
C VAL A 142 -24.43 12.06 5.09
N HIS A 143 -23.45 12.36 5.95
CA HIS A 143 -22.07 11.90 5.80
C HIS A 143 -21.78 10.65 6.65
N LYS A 144 -20.85 9.80 6.19
CA LYS A 144 -20.51 8.51 6.85
C LYS A 144 -19.97 8.65 8.28
N THR A 145 -19.44 9.81 8.63
CA THR A 145 -18.92 10.13 9.98
C THR A 145 -19.87 11.03 10.78
N GLY A 146 -21.13 11.18 10.36
CA GLY A 146 -22.06 12.15 10.91
C GLY A 146 -21.95 13.54 10.25
N GLY A 147 -22.97 14.36 10.49
CA GLY A 147 -23.16 15.63 9.78
C GLY A 147 -23.73 15.48 8.37
N HIS A 148 -23.81 16.59 7.65
CA HIS A 148 -24.43 16.66 6.32
C HIS A 148 -23.49 17.35 5.33
N GLN A 149 -23.65 17.05 4.04
CA GLN A 149 -23.09 17.88 2.98
C GLN A 149 -23.80 19.24 3.00
N THR A 150 -23.06 20.32 3.17
CA THR A 150 -23.62 21.65 3.37
C THR A 150 -23.34 22.52 2.16
N LEU A 151 -24.39 23.11 1.62
CA LEU A 151 -24.32 24.01 0.48
C LEU A 151 -23.54 25.28 0.86
N ILE A 152 -22.56 25.68 0.03
CA ILE A 152 -21.83 26.95 0.17
C ILE A 152 -22.47 28.03 -0.67
N THR A 153 -22.82 27.71 -1.91
CA THR A 153 -23.52 28.64 -2.79
C THR A 153 -24.89 29.00 -2.19
N PRO A 154 -25.28 30.28 -2.07
CA PRO A 154 -26.61 30.63 -1.55
C PRO A 154 -27.74 29.89 -2.29
N LEU A 155 -28.75 29.41 -1.56
CA LEU A 155 -29.76 28.49 -2.11
C LEU A 155 -30.47 29.03 -3.35
N SER A 156 -30.86 30.31 -3.34
CA SER A 156 -31.49 30.98 -4.50
C SER A 156 -30.57 30.96 -5.72
N ARG A 157 -29.30 31.32 -5.54
CA ARG A 157 -28.29 31.28 -6.60
C ARG A 157 -28.02 29.87 -7.10
N ALA A 158 -27.93 28.89 -6.20
CA ALA A 158 -27.76 27.49 -6.58
C ALA A 158 -28.93 27.01 -7.45
N TYR A 159 -30.16 27.39 -7.08
CA TYR A 159 -31.36 27.08 -7.83
C TYR A 159 -31.35 27.70 -9.24
N ASP A 160 -30.98 28.98 -9.35
CA ASP A 160 -30.87 29.67 -10.63
C ASP A 160 -29.82 29.03 -11.55
N ILE A 161 -28.64 28.70 -11.02
CA ILE A 161 -27.56 28.05 -11.78
C ILE A 161 -28.02 26.67 -12.30
N LEU A 162 -28.67 25.88 -11.45
CA LEU A 162 -29.17 24.55 -11.81
C LEU A 162 -30.32 24.58 -12.85
N ARG A 163 -31.07 25.69 -12.92
CA ARG A 163 -32.12 25.90 -13.92
C ARG A 163 -31.60 26.46 -15.24
N ARG A 164 -30.78 27.52 -15.20
CA ARG A 164 -30.25 28.17 -16.41
C ARG A 164 -29.27 27.29 -17.17
N ARG A 165 -28.43 26.56 -16.41
CA ARG A 165 -27.39 25.64 -16.88
C ARG A 165 -26.36 26.34 -17.79
N ASN A 166 -25.20 25.73 -17.97
CA ASN A 166 -24.12 26.29 -18.77
C ASN A 166 -24.32 25.98 -20.26
N PRO A 167 -24.20 26.97 -21.16
CA PRO A 167 -24.33 26.76 -22.61
C PRO A 167 -23.09 26.05 -23.19
N ALA A 168 -23.23 25.50 -24.39
CA ALA A 168 -22.14 24.87 -25.12
C ALA A 168 -20.95 25.81 -25.39
N SER A 169 -21.21 27.12 -25.58
CA SER A 169 -20.14 28.12 -25.78
C SER A 169 -19.19 28.21 -24.59
N ALA A 170 -19.71 28.30 -23.36
CA ALA A 170 -18.88 28.35 -22.15
C ALA A 170 -18.09 27.04 -21.93
N LEU A 171 -18.65 25.91 -22.38
CA LEU A 171 -17.94 24.63 -22.38
C LEU A 171 -16.81 24.60 -23.42
N MET A 172 -16.99 25.21 -24.59
CA MET A 172 -15.93 25.38 -25.58
C MET A 172 -14.79 26.26 -25.04
N GLU A 173 -15.11 27.33 -24.33
CA GLU A 173 -14.10 28.15 -23.64
C GLU A 173 -13.31 27.35 -22.61
N LEU A 174 -13.98 26.53 -21.80
CA LEU A 174 -13.30 25.63 -20.86
C LEU A 174 -12.37 24.64 -21.57
N ARG A 175 -12.81 24.07 -22.71
CA ARG A 175 -11.98 23.18 -23.54
C ARG A 175 -10.75 23.89 -24.07
N SER A 176 -10.91 25.12 -24.55
CA SER A 176 -9.81 25.96 -25.04
C SER A 176 -8.80 26.23 -23.93
N ALA A 177 -9.27 26.66 -22.76
CA ALA A 177 -8.42 26.92 -21.59
C ALA A 177 -7.68 25.66 -21.09
N LEU A 178 -8.29 24.48 -21.24
CA LEU A 178 -7.70 23.19 -20.87
C LEU A 178 -6.90 22.50 -21.98
N ALA A 179 -6.75 23.10 -23.17
CA ALA A 179 -6.06 22.48 -24.30
C ALA A 179 -4.64 21.96 -23.97
N PRO A 180 -3.80 22.68 -23.19
CA PRO A 180 -2.50 22.17 -22.77
C PRO A 180 -2.59 20.89 -21.92
N GLU A 181 -3.53 20.85 -20.99
CA GLU A 181 -3.70 19.71 -20.08
C GLU A 181 -4.35 18.51 -20.76
N LEU A 182 -5.27 18.74 -21.70
CA LEU A 182 -5.81 17.72 -22.58
C LEU A 182 -4.69 17.07 -23.40
N THR A 183 -3.82 17.88 -23.99
CA THR A 183 -2.63 17.41 -24.75
C THR A 183 -1.70 16.59 -23.85
N ARG A 184 -1.41 17.09 -22.64
CA ARG A 184 -0.59 16.37 -21.65
C ARG A 184 -1.20 15.02 -21.29
N LYS A 185 -2.51 14.98 -21.05
CA LYS A 185 -3.26 13.75 -20.73
C LYS A 185 -3.20 12.75 -21.88
N HIS A 186 -3.35 13.21 -23.12
CA HIS A 186 -3.20 12.35 -24.31
C HIS A 186 -1.80 11.77 -24.43
N ALA A 187 -0.76 12.59 -24.22
CA ALA A 187 0.62 12.13 -24.22
C ALA A 187 0.90 11.09 -23.12
N LEU A 188 0.38 11.31 -21.90
CA LEU A 188 0.49 10.33 -20.81
C LEU A 188 -0.21 9.02 -21.14
N LYS A 189 -1.43 9.08 -21.71
CA LYS A 189 -2.17 7.89 -22.15
C LYS A 189 -1.42 7.13 -23.24
N ALA A 190 -0.86 7.84 -24.22
CA ALA A 190 -0.07 7.23 -25.28
C ALA A 190 1.21 6.55 -24.74
N ARG A 191 1.90 7.18 -23.79
CA ARG A 191 3.06 6.59 -23.10
C ARG A 191 2.66 5.32 -22.34
N ALA A 192 1.58 5.37 -21.56
CA ALA A 192 1.09 4.21 -20.83
C ALA A 192 0.72 3.05 -21.78
N ALA A 193 0.05 3.35 -22.89
CA ALA A 193 -0.29 2.36 -23.91
C ALA A 193 0.95 1.72 -24.54
N LYS A 194 1.97 2.52 -24.87
CA LYS A 194 3.27 2.03 -25.37
C LYS A 194 3.96 1.12 -24.35
N THR A 195 3.98 1.50 -23.07
CA THR A 195 4.55 0.66 -22.01
C THR A 195 3.83 -0.68 -21.90
N VAL A 196 2.49 -0.68 -21.89
CA VAL A 196 1.70 -1.92 -21.82
C VAL A 196 1.92 -2.80 -23.06
N ALA A 197 2.02 -2.19 -24.25
CA ALA A 197 2.33 -2.92 -25.48
C ALA A 197 3.74 -3.53 -25.44
N GLY A 198 4.75 -2.78 -25.00
CA GLY A 198 6.13 -3.26 -24.86
C GLY A 198 6.29 -4.37 -23.80
N GLN A 199 5.52 -4.31 -22.71
CA GLN A 199 5.45 -5.39 -21.71
C GLN A 199 4.80 -6.65 -22.26
N ARG A 200 3.70 -6.52 -23.02
CA ARG A 200 3.04 -7.66 -23.67
C ARG A 200 3.91 -8.33 -24.72
N ALA A 201 4.72 -7.55 -25.43
CA ALA A 201 5.65 -8.05 -26.44
C ALA A 201 6.97 -8.59 -25.85
N GLY A 202 7.17 -8.53 -24.53
CA GLY A 202 8.41 -8.96 -23.87
C GLY A 202 9.63 -8.06 -24.14
N ILE A 203 9.43 -6.93 -24.82
CA ILE A 203 10.50 -5.96 -25.19
C ILE A 203 10.95 -5.16 -23.96
N LEU A 204 10.02 -4.88 -23.04
CA LEU A 204 10.31 -4.18 -21.80
C LEU A 204 10.17 -5.15 -20.62
N PRO A 205 11.13 -5.16 -19.67
CA PRO A 205 10.94 -5.85 -18.40
C PRO A 205 9.63 -5.39 -17.77
N ALA A 206 8.94 -6.31 -17.08
CA ALA A 206 7.79 -5.97 -16.25
C ALA A 206 8.25 -5.07 -15.08
N LEU A 207 8.43 -3.78 -15.36
CA LEU A 207 8.68 -2.77 -14.34
C LEU A 207 7.46 -2.76 -13.41
N PRO A 208 7.66 -2.76 -12.08
CA PRO A 208 6.55 -2.54 -11.16
C PRO A 208 5.84 -1.24 -11.55
N LEU A 209 4.52 -1.22 -11.44
CA LEU A 209 3.60 -0.11 -11.79
C LEU A 209 3.97 1.28 -11.22
N ASN A 210 5.01 1.37 -10.39
CA ASN A 210 5.53 2.58 -9.77
C ASN A 210 6.73 3.22 -10.50
N ALA A 211 7.18 2.70 -11.64
CA ALA A 211 8.35 3.25 -12.36
C ALA A 211 8.13 4.66 -12.98
N GLY A 212 6.89 5.17 -12.96
CA GLY A 212 6.57 6.57 -13.29
C GLY A 212 6.17 7.42 -12.08
N SER A 213 6.35 6.92 -10.85
CA SER A 213 5.87 7.59 -9.64
C SER A 213 6.69 8.84 -9.36
N GLU A 214 6.00 9.98 -9.29
CA GLU A 214 6.53 11.22 -8.72
C GLU A 214 7.29 10.90 -7.43
N ALA A 215 8.49 11.46 -7.26
CA ALA A 215 9.30 11.23 -6.07
C ALA A 215 8.44 11.45 -4.82
N PRO A 216 8.42 10.53 -3.83
CA PRO A 216 7.49 10.60 -2.70
C PRO A 216 7.46 11.96 -2.00
N LEU A 217 8.60 12.64 -1.93
CA LEU A 217 8.74 13.97 -1.34
C LEU A 217 8.14 15.08 -2.19
N ARG A 218 8.15 14.97 -3.53
CA ARG A 218 7.43 15.91 -4.40
C ARG A 218 5.92 15.73 -4.27
N LYS A 219 5.44 14.50 -4.10
CA LYS A 219 4.03 14.24 -3.76
C LYS A 219 3.64 14.88 -2.42
N VAL A 220 4.51 14.78 -1.41
CA VAL A 220 4.32 15.47 -0.12
C VAL A 220 4.28 16.99 -0.32
N ALA A 221 5.20 17.55 -1.13
CA ALA A 221 5.22 18.98 -1.44
C ALA A 221 3.97 19.46 -2.17
N ARG A 222 3.37 18.62 -3.02
CA ARG A 222 2.16 18.94 -3.78
C ARG A 222 0.88 18.80 -2.94
N THR A 223 0.77 17.72 -2.18
CA THR A 223 -0.48 17.32 -1.48
C THR A 223 -0.51 17.73 -0.01
N GLY A 224 0.65 17.88 0.63
CA GLY A 224 0.79 18.04 2.08
C GLY A 224 0.54 16.75 2.86
N LEU A 225 0.17 15.64 2.20
CA LEU A 225 0.03 14.35 2.84
C LEU A 225 1.40 13.68 2.93
N TYR A 226 1.73 13.20 4.12
CA TYR A 226 2.99 12.52 4.40
C TYR A 226 2.74 11.23 5.16
N ASP A 227 3.68 10.30 5.03
CA ASP A 227 3.68 9.04 5.76
C ASP A 227 3.98 9.30 7.24
N THR A 228 2.97 9.13 8.10
CA THR A 228 3.06 9.34 9.54
C THR A 228 3.84 8.24 10.26
N ALA A 229 4.03 7.07 9.64
CA ALA A 229 4.93 6.04 10.16
C ALA A 229 6.40 6.45 9.96
N ARG A 230 6.68 7.27 8.93
CA ARG A 230 8.03 7.75 8.61
C ARG A 230 8.36 9.10 9.24
N TYR A 231 7.40 10.03 9.28
CA TYR A 231 7.58 11.38 9.81
C TYR A 231 6.65 11.61 11.00
N LYS A 232 7.22 11.95 12.15
CA LYS A 232 6.47 12.14 13.41
C LYS A 232 5.53 13.35 13.34
N GLY A 233 5.85 14.34 12.51
CA GLY A 233 5.01 15.52 12.36
C GLY A 233 5.33 16.37 11.13
N PRO A 234 4.55 17.46 10.92
CA PRO A 234 4.67 18.29 9.73
C PRO A 234 6.06 18.90 9.55
N SER A 235 6.74 19.29 10.64
CA SER A 235 8.08 19.88 10.57
C SER A 235 9.14 18.93 10.01
N GLU A 236 9.07 17.65 10.35
CA GLU A 236 10.00 16.64 9.82
C GLU A 236 9.72 16.39 8.33
N ALA A 237 8.45 16.32 7.95
CA ALA A 237 8.05 16.19 6.55
C ALA A 237 8.52 17.39 5.71
N ARG A 238 8.37 18.63 6.21
CA ARG A 238 8.89 19.84 5.54
C ARG A 238 10.39 19.79 5.36
N MET A 239 11.15 19.49 6.42
CA MET A 239 12.60 19.39 6.33
C MET A 239 13.04 18.32 5.31
N ALA A 240 12.36 17.18 5.25
CA ALA A 240 12.65 16.14 4.27
C ALA A 240 12.42 16.62 2.82
N VAL A 241 11.33 17.36 2.58
CA VAL A 241 11.04 17.97 1.28
C VAL A 241 12.09 19.02 0.90
N LEU A 242 12.46 19.93 1.82
CA LEU A 242 13.47 20.96 1.58
C LEU A 242 14.85 20.35 1.33
N ASN A 243 15.23 19.31 2.08
CA ASN A 243 16.46 18.55 1.85
C ASN A 243 16.49 17.94 0.44
N HIS A 244 15.34 17.41 -0.03
CA HIS A 244 15.24 16.86 -1.38
C HIS A 244 15.40 17.94 -2.45
N PHE A 245 14.74 19.09 -2.32
CA PHE A 245 14.88 20.19 -3.28
C PHE A 245 16.30 20.75 -3.29
N SER A 246 16.90 20.96 -2.13
CA SER A 246 18.32 21.35 -1.99
C SER A 246 19.25 20.33 -2.66
N ALA A 247 19.04 19.03 -2.46
CA ALA A 247 19.80 17.97 -3.13
C ALA A 247 19.60 17.91 -4.64
N CYS A 248 18.45 18.40 -5.14
CA CYS A 248 18.17 18.57 -6.56
C CYS A 248 18.71 19.89 -7.14
N GLY A 249 19.44 20.69 -6.36
CA GLY A 249 20.04 21.95 -6.82
C GLY A 249 19.07 23.12 -6.95
N TRP A 250 17.90 23.06 -6.31
CA TRP A 250 16.95 24.18 -6.28
C TRP A 250 17.49 25.32 -5.42
N SER A 251 17.11 26.56 -5.73
CA SER A 251 17.32 27.73 -4.88
C SER A 251 16.14 27.99 -3.94
N LEU A 252 16.33 28.87 -2.94
CA LEU A 252 15.23 29.30 -2.07
C LEU A 252 14.12 29.98 -2.88
N GLN A 253 14.52 30.83 -3.83
CA GLN A 253 13.61 31.58 -4.69
C GLN A 253 12.79 30.63 -5.57
N ASP A 254 13.38 29.55 -6.08
CA ASP A 254 12.65 28.54 -6.85
C ASP A 254 11.58 27.86 -5.99
N VAL A 255 11.93 27.51 -4.74
CA VAL A 255 10.98 26.91 -3.80
C VAL A 255 9.86 27.90 -3.49
N GLU A 256 10.18 29.15 -3.16
CA GLU A 256 9.21 30.21 -2.84
C GLU A 256 8.23 30.46 -3.99
N ASN A 257 8.73 30.55 -5.22
CA ASN A 257 7.91 30.71 -6.42
C ASN A 257 6.92 29.55 -6.58
N GLU A 258 7.38 28.32 -6.34
CA GLU A 258 6.58 27.11 -6.52
C GLU A 258 5.65 26.80 -5.32
N LEU A 259 5.77 27.47 -4.17
CA LEU A 259 4.82 27.31 -3.06
C LEU A 259 3.40 27.74 -3.44
N THR A 260 3.28 28.75 -4.31
CA THR A 260 2.00 29.21 -4.86
C THR A 260 1.62 28.49 -6.17
N GLY A 261 2.61 27.86 -6.81
CA GLY A 261 2.47 27.07 -8.02
C GLY A 261 2.31 25.58 -7.76
N GLN A 262 3.36 24.79 -8.03
CA GLN A 262 3.30 23.34 -8.05
C GLN A 262 3.28 22.67 -6.67
N PHE A 263 3.68 23.38 -5.60
CA PHE A 263 3.87 22.81 -4.25
C PHE A 263 3.00 23.46 -3.16
N PRO A 264 1.67 23.54 -3.35
CA PRO A 264 0.77 24.12 -2.35
C PRO A 264 0.71 23.28 -1.05
N GLY A 265 1.01 21.99 -1.12
CA GLY A 265 1.11 21.10 0.03
C GLY A 265 2.22 21.48 1.01
N LEU A 266 3.38 21.92 0.50
CA LEU A 266 4.49 22.38 1.31
C LEU A 266 4.10 23.67 2.05
N ALA A 267 3.42 24.60 1.38
CA ALA A 267 2.87 25.80 2.01
C ALA A 267 1.86 25.43 3.11
N ALA A 268 0.94 24.50 2.82
CA ALA A 268 -0.06 24.04 3.80
C ALA A 268 0.55 23.41 5.06
N LEU A 269 1.72 22.75 4.95
CA LEU A 269 2.43 22.17 6.10
C LEU A 269 2.98 23.23 7.08
N TYR A 270 3.10 24.50 6.69
CA TYR A 270 3.43 25.60 7.60
C TYR A 270 2.22 26.09 8.39
N GLY A 271 1.01 25.83 7.91
CA GLY A 271 -0.26 26.23 8.55
C GLY A 271 -0.65 27.68 8.26
N THR A 272 0.22 28.66 8.56
CA THR A 272 -0.06 30.09 8.31
C THR A 272 1.04 30.77 7.47
N PRO A 273 0.70 31.78 6.65
CA PRO A 273 1.69 32.51 5.85
C PRO A 273 2.78 33.19 6.69
N GLN A 274 2.42 33.71 7.87
CA GLN A 274 3.39 34.34 8.78
C GLN A 274 4.41 33.32 9.30
N ARG A 275 3.94 32.12 9.64
CA ARG A 275 4.82 31.02 10.07
C ARG A 275 5.70 30.52 8.92
N GLN A 276 5.16 30.45 7.71
CA GLN A 276 5.90 30.12 6.50
C GLN A 276 7.03 31.13 6.26
N ALA A 277 6.71 32.42 6.17
CA ALA A 277 7.69 33.48 5.92
C ALA A 277 8.81 33.50 6.97
N ARG A 278 8.49 33.22 8.24
CA ARG A 278 9.49 33.16 9.32
C ARG A 278 10.36 31.91 9.27
N LEU A 279 9.77 30.73 8.99
CA LEU A 279 10.47 29.45 9.14
C LEU A 279 11.18 28.98 7.86
N LEU A 280 10.63 29.28 6.68
CA LEU A 280 11.14 28.77 5.41
C LEU A 280 12.62 29.15 5.17
N PRO A 281 13.05 30.43 5.33
CA PRO A 281 14.47 30.78 5.11
C PRO A 281 15.42 30.06 6.09
N TYR A 282 14.97 29.88 7.33
CA TYR A 282 15.73 29.20 8.38
C TYR A 282 15.83 27.68 8.14
N GLU A 283 14.71 27.04 7.83
CA GLU A 283 14.65 25.61 7.48
C GLU A 283 15.41 25.33 6.18
N TRP A 284 15.41 26.25 5.22
CA TRP A 284 16.17 26.16 3.98
C TRP A 284 17.68 26.22 4.20
N THR A 285 18.14 27.14 5.05
CA THR A 285 19.57 27.22 5.41
C THR A 285 20.06 25.92 6.05
N LYS A 286 19.22 25.29 6.89
CA LYS A 286 19.50 23.97 7.45
C LYS A 286 19.54 22.86 6.40
N ALA A 287 18.63 22.91 5.43
CA ALA A 287 18.59 21.91 4.36
C ALA A 287 19.83 21.99 3.46
N GLN A 288 20.25 23.21 3.12
CA GLN A 288 21.49 23.46 2.38
C GLN A 288 22.72 22.98 3.14
N SER A 289 22.86 23.33 4.43
CA SER A 289 24.03 22.92 5.20
C SER A 289 24.16 21.39 5.31
N LEU A 290 23.05 20.68 5.49
CA LEU A 290 23.02 19.22 5.50
C LEU A 290 23.41 18.64 4.13
N THR A 291 22.85 19.18 3.05
CA THR A 291 23.10 18.70 1.68
C THR A 291 24.54 18.97 1.25
N SER A 292 25.04 20.18 1.49
CA SER A 292 26.42 20.58 1.18
C SER A 292 27.42 19.76 1.98
N SER A 293 27.14 19.47 3.26
CA SER A 293 27.98 18.58 4.07
C SER A 293 28.00 17.15 3.53
N GLN A 294 26.86 16.62 3.06
CA GLN A 294 26.78 15.31 2.43
C GLN A 294 27.47 15.28 1.06
N ALA A 295 27.37 16.36 0.27
CA ALA A 295 28.05 16.51 -1.00
C ALA A 295 29.57 16.62 -0.82
N LEU A 296 30.03 17.34 0.19
CA LEU A 296 31.44 17.45 0.57
C LEU A 296 32.00 16.10 1.05
N GLN A 297 31.22 15.33 1.83
CA GLN A 297 31.55 13.97 2.24
C GLN A 297 31.60 12.99 1.06
N LYS A 298 30.78 13.18 0.01
CA LYS A 298 30.82 12.36 -1.22
C LYS A 298 31.95 12.76 -2.18
N ARG A 299 32.38 14.02 -2.20
CA ARG A 299 33.42 14.56 -3.11
C ARG A 299 34.86 14.37 -2.63
N LEU A 300 35.08 14.14 -1.33
CA LEU A 300 36.41 13.77 -0.85
C LEU A 300 36.71 12.30 -1.22
N PRO A 301 37.85 12.00 -1.88
CA PRO A 301 38.33 10.62 -1.91
C PRO A 301 38.50 10.19 -0.45
N ARG A 302 38.01 8.99 -0.10
CA ARG A 302 38.14 8.43 1.27
C ARG A 302 39.62 8.30 1.63
N LYS A 303 40.25 9.39 2.07
CA LYS A 303 41.55 9.39 2.71
C LYS A 303 41.37 8.64 4.01
N HIS A 304 42.09 7.53 4.12
CA HIS A 304 42.15 6.64 5.27
C HIS A 304 42.79 7.37 6.46
N ARG A 305 42.08 8.33 7.05
CA ARG A 305 42.58 9.12 8.18
C ARG A 305 41.88 8.62 9.44
N LYS A 306 42.66 7.91 10.25
CA LYS A 306 42.33 7.46 11.61
C LYS A 306 41.63 8.61 12.35
N LYS A 307 40.36 8.42 12.70
CA LYS A 307 39.63 9.32 13.61
C LYS A 307 39.13 8.49 14.78
N SER A 308 39.74 8.73 15.93
CA SER A 308 39.11 8.46 17.21
C SER A 308 37.86 9.33 17.29
N ALA A 309 36.70 8.68 17.34
CA ALA A 309 35.42 9.27 17.66
C ALA A 309 34.77 8.35 18.70
N PRO A 310 34.19 8.87 19.79
CA PRO A 310 33.56 8.04 20.81
C PRO A 310 32.34 7.33 20.18
N ILE A 311 32.44 6.00 20.09
CA ILE A 311 31.42 5.15 19.48
C ILE A 311 30.29 4.97 20.49
N ASN A 312 29.15 5.63 20.26
CA ASN A 312 27.89 5.22 20.86
C ASN A 312 27.41 3.94 20.16
N ASN A 313 27.63 2.80 20.82
CA ASN A 313 27.27 1.46 20.37
C ASN A 313 25.76 1.19 20.45
N THR A 314 24.96 1.64 19.47
CA THR A 314 23.57 1.16 19.27
C THR A 314 23.11 1.13 17.80
N SER A 315 24.02 1.18 16.82
CA SER A 315 23.66 1.02 15.40
C SER A 315 24.15 -0.33 14.85
N PRO A 316 23.31 -1.09 14.12
CA PRO A 316 23.72 -2.36 13.52
C PRO A 316 24.86 -2.15 12.51
N THR A 317 25.84 -3.04 12.54
CA THR A 317 27.03 -3.02 11.68
C THR A 317 26.67 -3.32 10.22
N LEU A 318 26.78 -2.31 9.35
CA LEU A 318 26.77 -2.51 7.90
C LEU A 318 28.14 -3.04 7.46
N THR A 319 28.19 -4.29 6.98
CA THR A 319 29.38 -4.85 6.33
C THR A 319 29.60 -4.15 4.98
N THR A 320 30.83 -3.68 4.77
CA THR A 320 31.29 -3.10 3.49
C THR A 320 32.18 -4.15 2.82
N GLY A 321 31.60 -5.02 2.00
CA GLY A 321 32.31 -6.06 1.24
C GLY A 321 31.36 -6.67 0.22
N GLY A 322 31.78 -6.72 -1.04
CA GLY A 322 30.91 -6.93 -2.20
C GLY A 322 30.40 -8.37 -2.36
N ALA A 323 29.12 -8.56 -2.13
CA ALA A 323 28.25 -9.48 -2.85
C ALA A 323 26.91 -8.72 -3.01
N GLY A 324 26.36 -8.66 -4.21
CA GLY A 324 25.19 -7.82 -4.51
C GLY A 324 24.06 -8.09 -3.52
N LYS A 325 23.52 -7.04 -2.87
CA LYS A 325 22.39 -7.20 -1.94
C LYS A 325 21.25 -7.89 -2.66
N LEU A 326 20.93 -9.13 -2.27
CA LEU A 326 19.74 -9.82 -2.73
C LEU A 326 18.52 -8.95 -2.40
N SER A 327 17.57 -8.86 -3.34
CA SER A 327 16.28 -8.24 -3.03
C SER A 327 15.54 -9.08 -1.99
N SER A 328 14.56 -8.49 -1.28
CA SER A 328 13.72 -9.23 -0.33
C SER A 328 13.10 -10.50 -0.96
N ALA A 329 12.64 -10.40 -2.22
CA ALA A 329 12.17 -11.53 -2.99
C ALA A 329 13.29 -12.55 -3.32
N GLY A 330 14.51 -12.08 -3.59
CA GLY A 330 15.68 -12.93 -3.80
C GLY A 330 16.09 -13.70 -2.54
N VAL A 331 16.03 -13.08 -1.36
CA VAL A 331 16.28 -13.76 -0.07
C VAL A 331 15.20 -14.81 0.21
N GLN A 332 13.93 -14.50 -0.08
CA GLN A 332 12.85 -15.47 0.07
C GLN A 332 13.00 -16.67 -0.88
N GLN A 333 13.39 -16.43 -2.13
CA GLN A 333 13.67 -17.51 -3.07
C GLN A 333 14.86 -18.36 -2.60
N LEU A 334 15.95 -17.72 -2.16
CA LEU A 334 17.10 -18.39 -1.58
C LEU A 334 16.72 -19.23 -0.34
N CYS A 335 15.86 -18.72 0.56
CA CYS A 335 15.33 -19.50 1.68
C CYS A 335 14.63 -20.78 1.18
N ASN A 336 13.76 -20.67 0.18
CA ASN A 336 12.99 -21.81 -0.32
C ASN A 336 13.90 -22.85 -0.99
N ASP A 337 14.87 -22.40 -1.77
CA ASP A 337 15.85 -23.27 -2.44
C ASP A 337 16.71 -24.00 -1.39
N LEU A 338 17.15 -23.29 -0.34
CA LEU A 338 17.89 -23.88 0.77
C LEU A 338 17.06 -24.83 1.62
N GLU A 339 15.77 -24.55 1.85
CA GLU A 339 14.85 -25.47 2.53
C GLU A 339 14.70 -26.77 1.72
N ASN A 340 14.52 -26.67 0.40
CA ASN A 340 14.44 -27.84 -0.48
C ASN A 340 15.71 -28.71 -0.44
N VAL A 341 16.89 -28.08 -0.53
CA VAL A 341 18.19 -28.76 -0.43
C VAL A 341 18.40 -29.32 0.98
N LEU A 342 17.96 -28.61 2.03
CA LEU A 342 18.02 -29.07 3.40
C LEU A 342 17.24 -30.38 3.56
N TYR A 343 16.01 -30.45 3.07
CA TYR A 343 15.18 -31.65 3.14
C TYR A 343 15.72 -32.80 2.30
N ALA A 344 16.24 -32.53 1.10
CA ALA A 344 16.67 -33.57 0.18
C ALA A 344 18.04 -34.20 0.54
N VAL A 345 18.98 -33.40 1.07
CA VAL A 345 20.38 -33.84 1.21
C VAL A 345 20.87 -33.73 2.66
N LEU A 346 20.74 -32.56 3.26
CA LEU A 346 21.34 -32.31 4.57
C LEU A 346 20.61 -33.02 5.71
N ASP A 347 19.29 -33.21 5.60
CA ASP A 347 18.51 -33.90 6.63
C ASP A 347 19.01 -35.34 6.85
N HIS A 348 19.26 -36.09 5.77
CA HIS A 348 19.82 -37.45 5.84
C HIS A 348 21.25 -37.46 6.38
N ARG A 349 22.11 -36.52 5.91
CA ARG A 349 23.50 -36.41 6.38
C ARG A 349 23.60 -36.03 7.85
N LEU A 350 22.70 -35.19 8.35
CA LEU A 350 22.64 -34.82 9.76
C LEU A 350 21.99 -35.91 10.60
N GLN A 351 21.03 -36.67 10.07
CA GLN A 351 20.39 -37.80 10.77
C GLN A 351 21.40 -38.90 11.15
N ALA A 352 22.41 -39.15 10.32
CA ALA A 352 23.49 -40.10 10.62
C ALA A 352 24.29 -39.74 11.90
N ARG A 353 24.18 -38.51 12.41
CA ARG A 353 24.83 -38.05 13.66
C ARG A 353 23.98 -38.24 14.93
N GLY A 354 22.90 -39.02 14.85
CA GLY A 354 22.05 -39.38 16.00
C GLY A 354 21.47 -38.16 16.74
N ARG A 355 21.55 -38.16 18.09
CA ARG A 355 20.98 -37.09 18.94
C ARG A 355 21.59 -35.70 18.66
N GLN A 356 22.87 -35.64 18.29
CA GLN A 356 23.51 -34.38 17.89
C GLN A 356 22.93 -33.86 16.57
N GLY A 357 22.65 -34.77 15.63
CA GLY A 357 22.01 -34.49 14.35
C GLY A 357 20.68 -33.76 14.47
N LEU A 358 19.82 -34.18 15.40
CA LEU A 358 18.54 -33.50 15.66
C LEU A 358 18.75 -32.03 16.07
N SER A 359 19.75 -31.77 16.92
CA SER A 359 20.06 -30.41 17.36
C SER A 359 20.61 -29.55 16.21
N LEU A 360 21.41 -30.13 15.32
CA LEU A 360 21.94 -29.43 14.13
C LEU A 360 20.84 -29.11 13.11
N ARG A 361 19.90 -30.04 12.88
CA ARG A 361 18.73 -29.83 12.00
C ARG A 361 17.83 -28.70 12.50
N LEU A 362 17.59 -28.63 13.81
CA LEU A 362 16.84 -27.54 14.41
C LEU A 362 17.61 -26.21 14.36
N LEU A 363 18.93 -26.24 14.55
CA LEU A 363 19.77 -25.05 14.50
C LEU A 363 19.78 -24.41 13.11
N ILE A 364 19.97 -25.20 12.03
CA ILE A 364 19.96 -24.67 10.66
C ILE A 364 18.57 -24.17 10.24
N ARG A 365 17.48 -24.84 10.66
CA ARG A 365 16.11 -24.32 10.46
C ARG A 365 15.88 -23.01 11.21
N GLY A 366 16.41 -22.89 12.42
CA GLY A 366 16.41 -21.63 13.18
C GLY A 366 17.12 -20.51 12.44
N LEU A 367 18.31 -20.79 11.90
CA LEU A 367 19.08 -19.83 11.10
C LEU A 367 18.35 -19.41 9.81
N LEU A 368 17.74 -20.34 9.07
CA LEU A 368 16.91 -20.02 7.90
C LEU A 368 15.65 -19.20 8.29
N GLY A 369 15.05 -19.49 9.45
CA GLY A 369 13.98 -18.68 10.02
C GLY A 369 14.42 -17.24 10.30
N TYR A 370 15.63 -17.05 10.85
CA TYR A 370 16.23 -15.72 11.01
C TYR A 370 16.51 -15.05 9.68
N MET A 371 17.03 -15.77 8.68
CA MET A 371 17.25 -15.28 7.31
C MET A 371 15.96 -14.73 6.71
N ARG A 372 14.86 -15.49 6.84
CA ARG A 372 13.53 -15.11 6.37
C ARG A 372 12.96 -13.90 7.11
N ALA A 373 13.12 -13.85 8.43
CA ALA A 373 12.58 -12.75 9.26
C ALA A 373 13.38 -11.45 9.14
N LYS A 374 14.68 -11.53 8.83
CA LYS A 374 15.57 -10.38 8.70
C LYS A 374 15.80 -9.94 7.26
N GLU A 375 15.32 -10.72 6.29
CA GLU A 375 15.45 -10.46 4.86
C GLU A 375 16.92 -10.21 4.45
N THR A 376 17.84 -10.98 5.02
CA THR A 376 19.28 -10.90 4.81
C THR A 376 19.88 -12.30 4.82
N ASP A 377 20.82 -12.55 3.92
CA ASP A 377 21.64 -13.77 3.81
C ASP A 377 22.88 -13.73 4.72
N VAL A 378 23.18 -12.57 5.30
CA VAL A 378 24.22 -12.39 6.33
C VAL A 378 23.57 -12.22 7.70
N LEU A 379 23.93 -13.07 8.66
CA LEU A 379 23.36 -13.15 10.01
C LEU A 379 24.38 -12.84 11.10
N ASP A 380 24.08 -11.86 11.95
CA ASP A 380 24.83 -11.46 13.15
C ASP A 380 24.16 -11.98 14.44
N VAL A 381 23.92 -13.28 14.54
CA VAL A 381 23.11 -13.86 15.63
C VAL A 381 23.97 -14.45 16.73
N GLY A 382 23.83 -13.93 17.96
CA GLY A 382 24.55 -14.42 19.14
C GLY A 382 24.05 -15.78 19.66
N CYS A 383 24.96 -16.54 20.29
CA CYS A 383 24.66 -17.86 20.88
C CYS A 383 23.53 -17.83 21.91
N ARG A 384 23.35 -16.73 22.66
CA ARG A 384 22.26 -16.56 23.62
C ARG A 384 20.89 -16.42 22.95
N THR A 385 20.85 -15.76 21.80
CA THR A 385 19.61 -15.58 21.02
C THR A 385 19.14 -16.92 20.43
N LEU A 386 20.07 -17.68 19.85
CA LEU A 386 19.80 -19.03 19.35
C LEU A 386 19.45 -20.01 20.49
N ALA A 387 20.07 -19.86 21.66
CA ALA A 387 19.75 -20.65 22.85
C ALA A 387 18.29 -20.48 23.30
N VAL A 388 17.79 -19.24 23.33
CA VAL A 388 16.38 -18.95 23.64
C VAL A 388 15.45 -19.56 22.60
N ALA A 389 15.78 -19.44 21.31
CA ALA A 389 14.99 -20.00 20.23
C ALA A 389 14.93 -21.54 20.26
N MET A 390 16.04 -22.19 20.61
CA MET A 390 16.16 -23.65 20.63
C MET A 390 15.84 -24.30 21.99
N GLY A 391 15.64 -23.52 23.05
CA GLY A 391 15.50 -24.04 24.41
C GLY A 391 16.75 -24.79 24.90
N LYS A 392 17.95 -24.36 24.50
CA LYS A 392 19.23 -25.00 24.88
C LYS A 392 20.14 -23.99 25.57
N HIS A 393 21.12 -24.49 26.33
CA HIS A 393 22.14 -23.62 26.92
C HIS A 393 23.04 -22.99 25.83
N HIS A 394 23.39 -21.71 25.98
CA HIS A 394 24.19 -20.96 24.99
C HIS A 394 25.57 -21.58 24.72
N VAL A 395 26.19 -22.24 25.72
CA VAL A 395 27.44 -23.01 25.54
C VAL A 395 27.23 -24.21 24.62
N THR A 396 26.05 -24.84 24.65
CA THR A 396 25.72 -25.93 23.72
C THR A 396 25.57 -25.41 22.30
N ILE A 397 24.97 -24.23 22.11
CA ILE A 397 24.93 -23.58 20.79
C ILE A 397 26.32 -23.24 20.27
N ALA A 398 27.18 -22.66 21.13
CA ALA A 398 28.56 -22.33 20.78
C ALA A 398 29.37 -23.56 20.33
N ARG A 399 29.11 -24.74 20.90
CA ARG A 399 29.70 -26.01 20.46
C ARG A 399 29.10 -26.55 19.16
N LEU A 400 27.80 -26.34 18.91
CA LEU A 400 27.11 -26.88 17.74
C LEU A 400 27.34 -26.05 16.47
N LEU A 401 27.56 -24.74 16.57
CA LEU A 401 27.73 -23.86 15.40
C LEU A 401 28.95 -24.25 14.53
N PRO A 402 30.17 -24.47 15.07
CA PRO A 402 31.30 -24.93 14.26
C PRO A 402 31.05 -26.29 13.62
N VAL A 403 30.38 -27.19 14.34
CA VAL A 403 30.00 -28.51 13.82
C VAL A 403 29.01 -28.37 12.67
N LEU A 404 28.05 -27.45 12.77
CA LEU A 404 27.10 -27.17 11.70
C LEU A 404 27.78 -26.56 10.48
N VAL A 405 28.68 -25.58 10.66
CA VAL A 405 29.47 -24.98 9.57
C VAL A 405 30.20 -26.07 8.80
N ALA A 406 30.93 -26.94 9.50
CA ALA A 406 31.66 -28.05 8.88
C ALA A 406 30.73 -29.07 8.19
N ALA A 407 29.55 -29.34 8.76
CA ALA A 407 28.59 -30.30 8.21
C ALA A 407 27.70 -29.74 7.09
N SER A 408 27.65 -28.40 6.93
CA SER A 408 26.73 -27.71 6.01
C SER A 408 27.22 -27.64 4.56
N ASP A 409 28.43 -28.13 4.28
CA ASP A 409 28.96 -28.28 2.93
C ASP A 409 28.91 -26.96 2.12
N GLY A 410 29.32 -25.87 2.77
CA GLY A 410 29.38 -24.51 2.21
C GLY A 410 28.10 -23.69 2.34
N ILE A 411 26.97 -24.28 2.78
CA ILE A 411 25.71 -23.53 2.96
C ILE A 411 25.83 -22.47 4.06
N LEU A 412 26.47 -22.81 5.19
CA LEU A 412 26.70 -21.90 6.30
C LEU A 412 28.21 -21.66 6.44
N THR A 413 28.64 -20.41 6.22
CA THR A 413 30.05 -20.02 6.32
C THR A 413 30.22 -18.97 7.41
N LYS A 414 31.16 -19.16 8.34
CA LYS A 414 31.52 -18.12 9.30
C LYS A 414 32.41 -17.09 8.61
N ILE A 415 31.98 -15.84 8.54
CA ILE A 415 32.72 -14.76 7.86
C ILE A 415 33.40 -13.80 8.84
N MET A 416 32.98 -13.76 10.11
CA MET A 416 33.62 -12.93 11.13
C MET A 416 33.43 -13.52 12.53
N ASP A 417 34.49 -13.47 13.33
CA ASP A 417 34.45 -13.81 14.76
C ASP A 417 33.78 -12.70 15.59
N ALA A 418 33.10 -13.12 16.65
CA ALA A 418 32.55 -12.22 17.66
C ALA A 418 33.65 -11.32 18.24
N ARG A 419 33.38 -10.01 18.30
CA ARG A 419 34.26 -9.01 18.95
C ARG A 419 33.44 -8.14 19.90
N HIS A 420 33.86 -8.09 21.16
CA HIS A 420 33.17 -7.36 22.22
C HIS A 420 31.69 -7.73 22.35
N LYS A 421 30.77 -6.81 22.00
CA LYS A 421 29.32 -7.02 22.05
C LYS A 421 28.74 -7.54 20.73
N ALA A 422 29.53 -7.62 19.66
CA ALA A 422 29.11 -8.15 18.37
C ALA A 422 29.18 -9.69 18.36
N ALA A 423 28.13 -10.32 17.86
CA ALA A 423 28.08 -11.76 17.67
C ALA A 423 28.97 -12.21 16.51
N ASP A 424 29.20 -13.52 16.41
CA ASP A 424 29.73 -14.13 15.20
C ASP A 424 28.83 -13.80 14.00
N VAL A 425 29.43 -13.55 12.85
CA VAL A 425 28.69 -13.29 11.61
C VAL A 425 28.81 -14.50 10.68
N TYR A 426 27.66 -14.98 10.23
CA TYR A 426 27.54 -16.11 9.32
C TYR A 426 26.91 -15.67 8.00
N LEU A 427 27.48 -16.12 6.89
CA LEU A 427 26.89 -16.04 5.56
C LEU A 427 26.14 -17.34 5.27
N ILE A 428 24.89 -17.21 4.84
CA ILE A 428 24.08 -18.32 4.34
C ILE A 428 23.94 -18.15 2.83
N GLN A 429 24.39 -19.13 2.07
CA GLN A 429 24.34 -19.09 0.61
C GLN A 429 24.01 -20.46 0.04
N LEU A 430 23.67 -20.52 -1.24
CA LEU A 430 23.49 -21.76 -1.99
C LEU A 430 24.77 -22.05 -2.79
N PRO A 431 25.63 -22.99 -2.33
CA PRO A 431 26.83 -23.40 -3.05
C PRO A 431 26.51 -23.88 -4.47
N GLU A 432 27.44 -23.67 -5.40
CA GLU A 432 27.28 -24.00 -6.82
C GLU A 432 26.86 -25.46 -7.04
N GLN A 433 27.45 -26.39 -6.29
CA GLN A 433 27.14 -27.83 -6.31
C GLN A 433 25.67 -28.16 -5.99
N TYR A 434 24.96 -27.27 -5.29
CA TYR A 434 23.54 -27.44 -4.95
C TYR A 434 22.59 -26.64 -5.84
N GLN A 435 23.09 -25.79 -6.75
CA GLN A 435 22.24 -24.95 -7.59
C GLN A 435 21.41 -25.76 -8.60
N GLN A 436 22.04 -26.77 -9.24
CA GLN A 436 21.33 -27.65 -10.16
C GLN A 436 20.27 -28.47 -9.43
N LEU A 437 20.63 -29.04 -8.27
CA LEU A 437 19.70 -29.80 -7.44
C LEU A 437 18.53 -28.94 -6.94
N ALA A 438 18.77 -27.69 -6.52
CA ALA A 438 17.72 -26.78 -6.10
C ALA A 438 16.73 -26.47 -7.23
N ARG A 439 17.22 -26.28 -8.47
CA ARG A 439 16.37 -26.07 -9.65
C ARG A 439 15.52 -27.30 -9.98
N GLU A 440 16.09 -28.49 -9.88
CA GLU A 440 15.38 -29.76 -10.09
C GLU A 440 14.32 -30.00 -9.00
N LEU A 441 14.64 -29.68 -7.74
CA LEU A 441 13.72 -29.83 -6.60
C LEU A 441 12.64 -28.74 -6.54
N ALA A 442 12.91 -27.54 -7.05
CA ALA A 442 11.93 -26.45 -7.15
C ALA A 442 10.77 -26.82 -8.11
N TRP A 443 11.00 -27.77 -9.03
CA TRP A 443 10.00 -28.30 -9.94
C TRP A 443 9.58 -29.73 -9.54
N ARG A 444 8.58 -29.85 -8.66
CA ARG A 444 7.88 -31.13 -8.44
C ARG A 444 6.59 -31.20 -9.24
N LYS A 445 6.60 -32.02 -10.29
CA LYS A 445 5.37 -32.56 -10.90
C LYS A 445 4.90 -33.68 -9.96
N GLU A 446 3.73 -33.46 -9.36
CA GLU A 446 2.91 -34.40 -8.56
C GLU A 446 3.01 -34.34 -7.01
N LYS A 447 1.80 -34.41 -6.40
CA LYS A 447 1.41 -34.37 -4.99
C LYS A 447 1.38 -32.99 -4.30
N PHE A 448 0.31 -32.23 -4.59
CA PHE A 448 -0.27 -31.30 -3.62
C PHE A 448 -0.82 -32.09 -2.42
N MET A 449 -0.08 -32.14 -1.32
CA MET A 449 -0.67 -32.28 0.01
C MET A 449 -0.74 -30.87 0.60
N PRO A 450 -1.94 -30.30 0.82
CA PRO A 450 -2.06 -29.01 1.45
C PRO A 450 -1.67 -29.16 2.92
N SER A 451 -0.49 -28.70 3.32
CA SER A 451 -0.20 -28.40 4.73
C SER A 451 -0.94 -27.12 5.11
N GLY A 452 -2.27 -27.20 5.09
CA GLY A 452 -3.17 -26.21 5.65
C GLY A 452 -3.58 -26.67 7.03
N LEU A 453 -2.80 -26.28 8.04
CA LEU A 453 -3.26 -26.17 9.41
C LEU A 453 -2.62 -24.90 9.96
N PHE A 454 -3.49 -23.98 10.41
CA PHE A 454 -3.23 -22.59 10.82
C PHE A 454 -3.26 -21.52 9.71
N SER A 455 -4.38 -21.46 9.01
CA SER A 455 -4.90 -20.18 8.49
C SER A 455 -6.42 -20.15 8.62
N GLY A 456 -6.90 -20.01 9.86
CA GLY A 456 -8.26 -19.53 10.13
C GLY A 456 -8.20 -18.01 10.20
N HIS A 457 -8.98 -17.34 9.34
CA HIS A 457 -9.07 -15.89 9.14
C HIS A 457 -7.91 -15.22 8.38
N LEU A 458 -7.92 -15.37 7.06
CA LEU A 458 -8.07 -14.21 6.18
C LEU A 458 -8.52 -14.69 4.79
N GLY A 459 -9.77 -14.41 4.45
CA GLY A 459 -10.27 -14.65 3.10
C GLY A 459 -9.66 -13.64 2.13
N MET A 460 -8.83 -14.13 1.21
CA MET A 460 -8.69 -13.52 -0.11
C MET A 460 -8.52 -14.65 -1.13
N GLN A 461 -9.65 -15.00 -1.74
CA GLN A 461 -9.65 -15.54 -3.08
C GLN A 461 -9.23 -14.42 -4.03
N GLN A 462 -8.14 -14.61 -4.77
CA GLN A 462 -8.03 -14.03 -6.11
C GLN A 462 -7.59 -15.11 -7.08
N ARG A 463 -8.53 -15.37 -7.99
CA ARG A 463 -8.54 -16.36 -9.04
C ARG A 463 -8.21 -15.61 -10.32
N TRP A 464 -7.02 -15.81 -10.89
CA TRP A 464 -6.74 -15.52 -12.30
C TRP A 464 -5.68 -16.48 -12.81
N CYS A 465 -6.08 -17.40 -13.69
CA CYS A 465 -5.19 -18.02 -14.65
C CYS A 465 -6.00 -18.25 -15.93
N THR A 466 -5.81 -17.36 -16.90
CA THR A 466 -6.24 -17.52 -18.30
C THR A 466 -5.28 -18.49 -18.97
N LYS A 467 -5.80 -19.61 -19.48
CA LYS A 467 -5.05 -20.57 -20.31
C LYS A 467 -4.72 -19.97 -21.67
N PRO A 468 -3.52 -20.22 -22.25
CA PRO A 468 -3.34 -20.26 -23.69
C PRO A 468 -3.54 -21.70 -24.20
N SER A 469 -4.20 -21.88 -25.34
CA SER A 469 -4.18 -23.15 -26.08
C SER A 469 -4.14 -22.84 -27.57
N ASN A 470 -3.00 -23.11 -28.20
CA ASN A 470 -2.85 -23.17 -29.65
C ASN A 470 -3.03 -24.61 -30.15
N ALA A 471 -3.67 -24.64 -31.31
CA ALA A 471 -3.91 -25.69 -32.30
C ALA A 471 -2.99 -26.92 -32.37
N ALA A 472 -3.63 -28.08 -32.61
CA ALA A 472 -3.55 -28.88 -33.85
C ALA A 472 -3.41 -30.39 -33.58
N ALA A 473 -4.47 -31.14 -33.91
CA ALA A 473 -4.46 -32.44 -34.63
C ALA A 473 -5.78 -33.20 -34.37
N THR A 474 -6.65 -33.23 -35.37
CA THR A 474 -7.74 -34.21 -35.61
C THR A 474 -7.14 -35.36 -36.45
N PRO A 475 -7.76 -36.55 -36.69
CA PRO A 475 -9.12 -37.05 -36.39
C PRO A 475 -9.10 -38.56 -35.93
N PRO A 476 -10.15 -39.43 -36.11
CA PRO A 476 -11.60 -39.27 -36.35
C PRO A 476 -12.48 -39.97 -35.25
N GLN A 477 -13.60 -39.38 -34.81
CA GLN A 477 -14.99 -39.61 -35.27
C GLN A 477 -15.48 -41.07 -35.29
N LEU A 478 -16.29 -41.43 -34.28
CA LEU A 478 -17.38 -42.41 -34.38
C LEU A 478 -18.62 -41.86 -33.64
N ARG A 479 -19.75 -41.88 -34.35
CA ARG A 479 -21.10 -41.43 -33.96
C ARG A 479 -21.83 -42.51 -33.17
N THR A 480 -22.74 -42.09 -32.28
CA THR A 480 -24.13 -42.59 -32.02
C THR A 480 -24.62 -41.95 -30.70
N SER A 481 -25.55 -40.99 -30.66
CA SER A 481 -27.03 -41.08 -30.74
C SER A 481 -27.73 -41.73 -29.52
N CYS A 482 -28.89 -41.16 -29.17
CA CYS A 482 -29.89 -41.54 -28.14
C CYS A 482 -29.57 -40.98 -26.73
N GLY A 483 -30.43 -40.30 -25.96
CA GLY A 483 -31.88 -40.04 -25.90
C GLY A 483 -32.24 -39.89 -24.39
N PRO A 484 -33.17 -39.00 -23.97
CA PRO A 484 -33.44 -38.70 -22.54
C PRO A 484 -34.50 -39.63 -21.92
N PRO A 485 -34.67 -39.67 -20.57
CA PRO A 485 -35.81 -38.97 -19.90
C PRO A 485 -35.56 -38.55 -18.41
N VAL A 486 -36.12 -37.43 -17.91
CA VAL A 486 -37.36 -37.21 -17.09
C VAL A 486 -37.27 -37.46 -15.55
N SER A 487 -37.37 -36.34 -14.80
CA SER A 487 -38.12 -35.98 -13.55
C SER A 487 -38.14 -36.76 -12.21
N ALA A 488 -38.36 -35.94 -11.15
CA ALA A 488 -38.81 -36.19 -9.76
C ALA A 488 -37.72 -36.56 -8.72
N GLY A 489 -37.70 -36.12 -7.45
CA GLY A 489 -38.59 -35.30 -6.62
C GLY A 489 -38.02 -35.14 -5.18
N MET A 490 -38.49 -34.09 -4.49
CA MET A 490 -38.61 -33.73 -3.05
C MET A 490 -37.85 -34.40 -1.87
N HIS A 491 -37.56 -33.52 -0.88
CA HIS A 491 -37.34 -33.68 0.59
C HIS A 491 -36.02 -34.34 1.06
N ALA A 492 -35.31 -33.93 2.13
CA ALA A 492 -35.69 -33.41 3.45
C ALA A 492 -34.49 -32.68 4.15
N ARG A 493 -34.80 -31.91 5.22
CA ARG A 493 -33.84 -31.21 6.13
C ARG A 493 -33.18 -32.17 7.15
N PRO A 494 -32.16 -31.71 7.89
CA PRO A 494 -32.37 -31.53 9.34
C PRO A 494 -31.81 -30.23 9.94
N ARG A 495 -32.16 -30.04 11.22
CA ARG A 495 -32.20 -28.82 12.05
C ARG A 495 -31.49 -29.13 13.37
N TRP A 496 -30.56 -28.29 13.86
CA TRP A 496 -30.13 -28.17 15.28
C TRP A 496 -29.58 -26.74 15.49
N GLN A 497 -30.29 -25.83 16.15
CA GLN A 497 -30.39 -25.53 17.61
C GLN A 497 -29.23 -24.75 18.25
N ARG A 498 -29.40 -23.42 18.20
CA ARG A 498 -29.21 -22.34 19.19
C ARG A 498 -28.70 -22.68 20.62
N TRP A 499 -27.68 -21.96 21.08
CA TRP A 499 -27.47 -21.57 22.49
C TRP A 499 -27.21 -20.05 22.60
N LYS A 500 -27.74 -19.44 23.66
CA LYS A 500 -27.73 -18.00 24.00
C LYS A 500 -26.71 -17.70 25.13
N PRO A 501 -26.36 -16.41 25.38
CA PRO A 501 -25.22 -15.99 26.18
C PRO A 501 -25.57 -15.69 27.65
N TRP A 502 -24.55 -15.75 28.51
CA TRP A 502 -24.60 -15.24 29.89
C TRP A 502 -24.13 -13.77 29.97
N ALA A 503 -24.82 -13.02 30.82
CA ALA A 503 -24.55 -11.66 31.25
C ALA A 503 -24.21 -11.63 32.74
N TRP A 504 -23.62 -10.52 33.22
CA TRP A 504 -23.70 -9.86 34.54
C TRP A 504 -22.63 -8.73 34.48
N SER A 505 -22.86 -7.41 34.53
CA SER A 505 -23.56 -6.43 35.42
C SER A 505 -22.79 -6.00 36.68
N ASN A 506 -22.38 -4.70 36.69
CA ASN A 506 -22.35 -3.66 37.77
C ASN A 506 -21.46 -3.86 39.03
N ALA A 507 -20.87 -2.86 39.74
CA ALA A 507 -20.87 -1.38 39.75
C ALA A 507 -19.74 -0.80 40.67
N ARG A 508 -19.44 0.53 40.52
CA ARG A 508 -19.05 1.57 41.55
C ARG A 508 -17.80 1.37 42.46
N ASP A 509 -17.02 2.34 42.95
CA ASP A 509 -16.88 3.82 42.87
C ASP A 509 -15.55 4.25 43.59
N THR A 510 -15.09 5.49 43.32
CA THR A 510 -14.20 6.40 44.09
C THR A 510 -12.67 6.25 44.27
N ARG A 511 -11.98 7.29 43.74
CA ARG A 511 -10.91 8.17 44.28
C ARG A 511 -9.61 7.60 44.91
N GLY A 512 -8.48 7.96 44.27
CA GLY A 512 -7.15 8.11 44.89
C GLY A 512 -6.03 8.33 43.85
N ARG A 513 -5.30 9.46 43.93
CA ARG A 513 -4.01 9.75 43.21
C ARG A 513 -2.93 9.97 44.30
N PRO A 514 -1.62 9.99 43.97
CA PRO A 514 -0.79 9.17 43.06
C PRO A 514 0.43 8.56 43.81
N PRO A 515 1.43 7.92 43.15
CA PRO A 515 2.64 8.68 42.80
C PRO A 515 3.35 8.27 41.48
N GLN A 516 4.35 9.07 41.15
CA GLN A 516 5.22 9.08 39.98
C GLN A 516 6.06 7.80 39.81
N SER A 517 6.30 7.35 38.57
CA SER A 517 7.60 6.81 38.13
C SER A 517 7.68 6.60 36.61
N THR A 518 8.70 7.24 36.02
CA THR A 518 9.54 6.85 34.88
C THR A 518 8.93 6.13 33.65
N TYR A 519 8.94 6.82 32.52
CA TYR A 519 8.82 6.24 31.18
C TYR A 519 10.14 5.58 30.76
N VAL A 520 10.15 4.26 30.57
CA VAL A 520 11.17 3.54 29.81
C VAL A 520 10.52 2.84 28.62
N CYS A 521 10.96 3.23 27.43
CA CYS A 521 10.52 2.75 26.13
C CYS A 521 10.99 1.30 25.92
N SER A 522 10.07 0.33 25.81
CA SER A 522 10.41 -1.08 25.60
C SER A 522 10.46 -1.44 24.11
N ARG A 523 11.55 -2.12 23.74
CA ARG A 523 11.88 -2.65 22.40
C ARG A 523 11.60 -4.16 22.36
N HIS A 524 10.50 -4.61 22.99
CA HIS A 524 10.31 -6.00 23.40
C HIS A 524 9.33 -6.85 22.58
N ASP A 525 8.61 -6.27 21.61
CA ASP A 525 7.49 -6.97 20.96
C ASP A 525 7.87 -7.87 19.77
N SER A 526 9.00 -7.62 19.10
CA SER A 526 9.41 -8.42 17.92
C SER A 526 10.02 -9.78 18.26
N VAL A 527 10.48 -10.01 19.49
CA VAL A 527 11.11 -11.27 19.93
C VAL A 527 10.06 -12.27 20.41
N SER A 528 8.95 -11.78 20.98
CA SER A 528 7.87 -12.61 21.55
C SER A 528 7.12 -13.43 20.48
N TRP A 529 6.79 -12.81 19.34
CA TRP A 529 6.09 -13.49 18.24
C TRP A 529 6.94 -14.59 17.57
N MET A 530 8.26 -14.38 17.50
CA MET A 530 9.21 -15.30 16.87
C MET A 530 9.47 -16.56 17.72
N ILE A 531 9.47 -16.42 19.05
CA ILE A 531 9.54 -17.55 19.99
C ILE A 531 8.28 -18.43 19.88
N THR A 532 7.11 -17.83 19.66
CA THR A 532 5.85 -18.55 19.47
C THR A 532 5.84 -19.37 18.17
N LEU A 533 6.36 -18.81 17.06
CA LEU A 533 6.43 -19.51 15.78
C LEU A 533 7.34 -20.76 15.84
N ILE A 534 8.51 -20.64 16.48
CA ILE A 534 9.46 -21.74 16.63
C ILE A 534 8.91 -22.80 17.60
N ARG A 535 8.26 -22.40 18.71
CA ARG A 535 7.62 -23.33 19.63
C ARG A 535 6.47 -24.09 18.97
N SER A 536 5.62 -23.42 18.18
CA SER A 536 4.52 -24.08 17.45
C SER A 536 5.00 -25.10 16.42
N ALA A 537 6.11 -24.83 15.73
CA ALA A 537 6.72 -25.79 14.80
C ALA A 537 7.29 -27.02 15.52
N VAL A 538 7.86 -26.85 16.72
CA VAL A 538 8.38 -27.94 17.56
C VAL A 538 7.24 -28.80 18.14
N THR A 539 6.13 -28.19 18.55
CA THR A 539 4.98 -28.93 19.10
C THR A 539 4.21 -29.71 18.03
N ALA A 540 4.10 -29.19 16.79
CA ALA A 540 3.40 -29.85 15.70
C ALA A 540 4.09 -31.14 15.20
N MET A 541 5.40 -31.28 15.40
CA MET A 541 6.16 -32.47 14.94
C MET A 541 6.25 -33.60 15.98
N ASN A 542 5.94 -33.34 17.25
CA ASN A 542 5.90 -34.38 18.31
C ASN A 542 4.55 -35.14 18.36
N ALA A 543 3.63 -34.88 17.41
CA ALA A 543 2.26 -35.40 17.41
C ALA A 543 1.93 -36.31 16.21
N LEU A 544 2.87 -37.17 15.77
CA LEU A 544 2.57 -38.28 14.88
C LEU A 544 2.63 -39.62 15.64
N PRO A 545 1.52 -40.36 15.80
CA PRO A 545 1.49 -41.65 16.48
C PRO A 545 2.05 -42.76 15.58
N GLY A 546 2.81 -43.69 16.19
CA GLY A 546 3.55 -44.75 15.49
C GLY A 546 2.79 -46.05 15.24
N MET A 547 3.55 -47.11 14.86
CA MET A 547 3.35 -48.57 15.04
C MET A 547 4.35 -49.33 14.13
N PRO A 548 4.71 -50.62 14.38
CA PRO A 548 5.07 -51.26 15.65
C PRO A 548 6.42 -52.03 15.60
N THR A 549 6.94 -52.31 16.81
CA THR A 549 8.05 -53.20 17.25
C THR A 549 9.31 -53.33 16.39
#